data_AF-A0A4Q6EHA2-F1
#
_entry.id   AF-A0A4Q6EHA2-F1
#
_cell.length_a   1.000
_cell.length_b   1.000
_cell.length_c   1.000
_cell.angle_alpha   90.00
_cell.angle_beta   90.00
_cell.angle_gamma   90.00
#
_symmetry.space_group_name_H-M   'P 1'
#
loop_
_entity.id
_entity.type
_entity.pdbx_description
1 polymer ?
#
loop_
_entity_poly.entity_id
_entity_poly.type
_entity_poly.pdbx_seq_one_letter_code
_entity_poly.pdbx_strand_id
1 'polypeptide(L)'
;SVNNDKKEIAAEARNAAAVGIRFISIPMSGFWAPSDEQVNKILGELNNRDNWPVLLHCQHGRDRTGLINGLYRVESEKWEARRAFKEMIDRGFRRALVPLESYFRSRTGFKGMQPAASVQKKARRQ
;
A
#
# COMPACT_ATOMS: atom_id res chain seq x y z
N SER A 1 -0.51 12.83 -13.94
CA SER A 1 -1.60 12.34 -14.79
C SER A 1 -2.38 11.29 -14.02
N VAL A 2 -3.71 11.34 -14.04
CA VAL A 2 -4.63 10.46 -13.29
C VAL A 2 -4.83 9.10 -14.00
N ASN A 3 -4.12 8.88 -15.12
CA ASN A 3 -4.80 8.39 -16.30
C ASN A 3 -4.42 7.00 -16.80
N ASN A 4 -3.57 6.23 -16.10
CA ASN A 4 -3.13 4.92 -16.61
C ASN A 4 -2.74 5.02 -18.11
N ASP A 5 -1.95 6.05 -18.43
CA ASP A 5 -1.66 6.43 -19.81
C ASP A 5 -0.95 5.27 -20.50
N LYS A 6 -1.56 4.77 -21.58
CA LYS A 6 -1.05 3.62 -22.33
C LYS A 6 0.36 3.88 -22.85
N LYS A 7 0.72 5.13 -23.17
CA LYS A 7 2.07 5.47 -23.65
C LYS A 7 3.11 5.39 -22.54
N GLU A 8 2.78 5.88 -21.34
CA GLU A 8 3.66 5.80 -20.17
C GLU A 8 3.87 4.33 -19.76
N ILE A 9 2.79 3.55 -19.67
CA ILE A 9 2.85 2.11 -19.36
C ILE A 9 3.70 1.36 -20.40
N ALA A 10 3.54 1.67 -21.69
CA ALA A 10 4.34 1.05 -22.74
C ALA A 10 5.83 1.46 -22.65
N ALA A 11 6.13 2.70 -22.26
CA ALA A 11 7.51 3.14 -22.04
C ALA A 11 8.14 2.44 -20.84
N GLU A 12 7.39 2.29 -19.75
CA GLU A 12 7.82 1.58 -18.55
C GLU A 12 8.11 0.10 -18.84
N ALA A 13 7.22 -0.55 -19.60
CA ALA A 13 7.41 -1.92 -20.05
C ALA A 13 8.68 -2.08 -20.91
N ARG A 14 8.94 -1.14 -21.82
CA ARG A 14 10.18 -1.15 -22.64
C ARG A 14 11.42 -0.97 -21.78
N ASN A 15 11.39 -0.05 -20.83
CA ASN A 15 12.52 0.20 -19.94
C ASN A 15 12.80 -1.00 -19.05
N ALA A 16 11.77 -1.63 -18.49
CA ALA A 16 11.91 -2.87 -17.71
C ALA A 16 12.50 -4.01 -18.55
N ALA A 17 11.99 -4.21 -19.77
CA ALA A 17 12.51 -5.22 -20.68
C ALA A 17 13.98 -4.98 -21.06
N ALA A 18 14.38 -3.72 -21.27
CA ALA A 18 15.76 -3.35 -21.59
C ALA A 18 16.77 -3.72 -20.49
N VAL A 19 16.31 -3.91 -19.25
CA VAL A 19 17.14 -4.32 -18.11
C VAL A 19 16.78 -5.71 -17.58
N GLY A 20 16.00 -6.51 -18.32
CA GLY A 20 15.65 -7.88 -17.97
C GLY A 20 14.65 -8.03 -16.81
N ILE A 21 13.89 -6.97 -16.51
CA ILE A 21 12.86 -6.99 -15.46
C ILE A 21 11.52 -7.42 -16.06
N ARG A 22 10.87 -8.40 -15.43
CA ARG A 22 9.49 -8.78 -15.76
C ARG A 22 8.53 -7.65 -15.37
N PHE A 23 7.76 -7.15 -16.33
CA PHE A 23 6.84 -6.05 -16.12
C PHE A 23 5.39 -6.55 -15.89
N ILE A 24 4.74 -6.04 -14.83
CA ILE A 24 3.34 -6.29 -14.52
C ILE A 24 2.65 -4.95 -14.27
N SER A 25 1.62 -4.64 -15.05
CA SER A 25 0.82 -3.42 -14.87
C SER A 25 -0.60 -3.78 -14.46
N ILE A 26 -1.00 -3.30 -13.28
CA ILE A 26 -2.39 -3.39 -12.79
C ILE A 26 -2.86 -1.96 -12.50
N PRO A 27 -3.60 -1.35 -13.44
CA PRO A 27 -4.09 0.03 -13.31
C PRO A 27 -4.92 0.22 -12.04
N MET A 28 -4.64 1.29 -11.29
CA MET A 28 -5.40 1.69 -10.09
C MET A 28 -5.68 3.19 -10.14
N SER A 29 -6.90 3.60 -9.78
CA SER A 29 -7.22 5.01 -9.65
C SER A 29 -6.38 5.69 -8.58
N GLY A 30 -5.97 6.93 -8.82
CA GLY A 30 -5.31 7.78 -7.82
C GLY A 30 -6.27 8.47 -6.85
N PHE A 31 -7.56 8.51 -7.17
CA PHE A 31 -8.57 9.23 -6.39
C PHE A 31 -9.63 8.33 -5.78
N TRP A 32 -9.91 7.18 -6.40
CA TRP A 32 -10.92 6.24 -5.94
C TRP A 32 -10.30 5.05 -5.23
N ALA A 33 -11.10 4.41 -4.36
CA ALA A 33 -10.72 3.14 -3.77
C ALA A 33 -10.50 2.09 -4.88
N PRO A 34 -9.51 1.19 -4.73
CA PRO A 34 -9.38 0.08 -5.67
C PRO A 34 -10.48 -0.95 -5.45
N SER A 35 -10.71 -1.78 -6.46
CA SER A 35 -11.53 -2.99 -6.31
C SER A 35 -10.74 -4.12 -5.64
N ASP A 36 -11.45 -5.02 -4.98
CA ASP A 36 -10.85 -6.23 -4.40
C ASP A 36 -10.16 -7.10 -5.45
N GLU A 37 -10.72 -7.19 -6.66
CA GLU A 37 -10.12 -7.93 -7.77
C GLU A 37 -8.73 -7.39 -8.12
N GLN A 38 -8.59 -6.07 -8.26
CA GLN A 38 -7.29 -5.44 -8.53
C GLN A 38 -6.28 -5.72 -7.42
N VAL A 39 -6.70 -5.57 -6.17
CA VAL A 39 -5.81 -5.76 -5.01
C VAL A 39 -5.43 -7.23 -4.87
N ASN A 40 -6.37 -8.16 -5.01
CA ASN A 40 -6.11 -9.60 -4.94
C ASN A 40 -5.15 -10.04 -6.04
N LYS A 41 -5.28 -9.50 -7.25
CA LYS A 41 -4.34 -9.76 -8.35
C LYS A 41 -2.92 -9.29 -8.00
N ILE A 42 -2.78 -8.07 -7.47
CA ILE A 42 -1.48 -7.53 -7.07
C ILE A 42 -0.87 -8.37 -5.94
N LEU A 43 -1.65 -8.68 -4.89
CA LEU A 43 -1.18 -9.49 -3.77
C LEU A 43 -0.83 -10.92 -4.22
N GLY A 44 -1.54 -11.49 -5.19
CA GLY A 44 -1.21 -12.78 -5.78
C GLY A 44 0.19 -12.77 -6.42
N GLU A 45 0.52 -11.74 -7.19
CA GLU A 45 1.85 -11.58 -7.78
C GLU A 45 2.93 -11.36 -6.71
N LEU A 46 2.64 -10.63 -5.63
CA LEU A 46 3.58 -10.42 -4.53
C LEU A 46 3.82 -11.69 -3.70
N ASN A 47 2.82 -12.56 -3.60
CA ASN A 47 2.94 -13.83 -2.87
C ASN A 47 3.62 -14.94 -3.68
N ASN A 48 3.68 -14.82 -5.01
CA ASN A 48 4.42 -15.75 -5.84
C ASN A 48 5.95 -15.54 -5.66
N ARG A 49 6.63 -16.56 -5.13
CA ARG A 49 8.07 -16.49 -4.82
C ARG A 49 8.95 -16.44 -6.06
N ASP A 50 8.48 -16.95 -7.19
CA ASP A 50 9.22 -16.91 -8.47
C ASP A 50 9.36 -15.47 -9.01
N ASN A 51 8.57 -14.54 -8.47
CA ASN A 51 8.62 -13.13 -8.87
C ASN A 51 9.68 -12.33 -8.11
N TRP A 52 10.27 -12.87 -7.04
CA TRP A 52 11.17 -12.12 -6.19
C TRP A 52 12.61 -12.10 -6.73
N PRO A 53 13.32 -10.96 -6.63
CA PRO A 53 12.93 -9.72 -5.96
C PRO A 53 11.95 -8.83 -6.76
N VAL A 54 10.97 -8.22 -6.08
CA VAL A 54 9.93 -7.37 -6.70
C VAL A 54 10.15 -5.87 -6.38
N LEU A 55 10.03 -5.03 -7.41
CA LEU A 55 9.88 -3.57 -7.26
C LEU A 55 8.41 -3.18 -7.42
N LEU A 56 7.80 -2.64 -6.36
CA LEU A 56 6.44 -2.09 -6.38
C LEU A 56 6.49 -0.56 -6.37
N HIS A 57 5.86 0.08 -7.36
CA HIS A 57 5.71 1.53 -7.36
C HIS A 57 4.35 1.98 -7.92
N CYS A 58 4.11 3.28 -7.83
CA CYS A 58 3.02 3.98 -8.50
C CYS A 58 3.60 5.26 -9.10
N GLN A 59 2.77 6.24 -9.46
CA GLN A 59 3.27 7.51 -10.01
C GLN A 59 4.21 8.26 -9.04
N HIS A 60 3.91 8.28 -7.73
CA HIS A 60 4.69 9.01 -6.73
C HIS A 60 5.37 8.10 -5.69
N GLY A 61 5.18 6.78 -5.80
CA GLY A 61 5.72 5.79 -4.86
C GLY A 61 5.18 5.85 -3.42
N ARG A 62 4.09 6.60 -3.16
CA ARG A 62 3.61 6.88 -1.79
C ARG A 62 2.24 6.29 -1.49
N ASP A 63 1.22 6.71 -2.23
CA ASP A 63 -0.17 6.46 -1.82
C ASP A 63 -0.66 5.04 -2.17
N ARG A 64 -0.75 4.71 -3.48
CA ARG A 64 -1.14 3.36 -3.94
C ARG A 64 -0.11 2.31 -3.53
N THR A 65 1.17 2.65 -3.63
CA THR A 65 2.28 1.81 -3.15
C THR A 65 2.16 1.55 -1.66
N GLY A 66 1.90 2.58 -0.86
CA GLY A 66 1.68 2.44 0.58
C GLY A 66 0.50 1.53 0.89
N LEU A 67 -0.65 1.73 0.21
CA LEU A 67 -1.82 0.87 0.39
C LEU A 67 -1.52 -0.60 0.14
N ILE A 68 -0.96 -0.94 -1.03
CA ILE A 68 -0.65 -2.33 -1.38
C ILE A 68 0.38 -2.92 -0.44
N ASN A 69 1.44 -2.17 -0.08
CA ASN A 69 2.44 -2.63 0.88
C ASN A 69 1.79 -2.91 2.24
N GLY A 70 0.98 -1.98 2.77
CA GLY A 70 0.28 -2.17 4.02
C GLY A 70 -0.62 -3.40 4.03
N LEU A 71 -1.36 -3.66 2.94
CA LEU A 71 -2.20 -4.85 2.81
C LEU A 71 -1.36 -6.13 2.74
N TYR A 72 -0.23 -6.11 2.01
CA TYR A 72 0.70 -7.23 1.98
C TYR A 72 1.28 -7.54 3.37
N ARG A 73 1.67 -6.52 4.15
CA ARG A 73 2.12 -6.69 5.56
C ARG A 73 1.08 -7.43 6.40
N VAL A 74 -0.19 -7.06 6.28
CA VAL A 74 -1.27 -7.66 7.09
C VAL A 74 -1.64 -9.05 6.60
N GLU A 75 -1.88 -9.21 5.30
CA GLU A 75 -2.46 -10.44 4.74
C GLU A 75 -1.43 -11.54 4.55
N SER A 76 -0.22 -11.19 4.13
CA SER A 76 0.85 -12.14 3.82
C SER A 76 1.81 -12.33 4.99
N GLU A 77 2.25 -11.22 5.59
CA GLU A 77 3.23 -11.27 6.69
C GLU A 77 2.61 -11.28 8.09
N LYS A 78 1.28 -11.23 8.18
CA LYS A 78 0.51 -11.30 9.44
C LYS A 78 0.86 -10.20 10.44
N TRP A 79 1.27 -9.02 9.95
CA TRP A 79 1.46 -7.85 10.81
C TRP A 79 0.13 -7.35 11.36
N GLU A 80 0.18 -6.81 12.57
CA GLU A 80 -0.90 -5.99 13.11
C GLU A 80 -1.24 -4.83 12.17
N ALA A 81 -2.52 -4.65 11.84
CA ALA A 81 -2.96 -3.62 10.90
C ALA A 81 -2.55 -2.21 11.33
N ARG A 82 -2.49 -1.95 12.64
CA ARG A 82 -1.98 -0.69 13.20
C ARG A 82 -0.51 -0.45 12.83
N ARG A 83 0.32 -1.50 12.91
CA ARG A 83 1.76 -1.42 12.60
C ARG A 83 1.95 -1.20 11.10
N ALA A 84 1.25 -1.95 10.26
CA ALA A 84 1.25 -1.78 8.81
C ALA A 84 0.82 -0.35 8.41
N PHE A 85 -0.28 0.14 9.00
CA PHE A 85 -0.75 1.50 8.75
C PHE A 85 0.28 2.56 9.18
N LYS A 86 0.97 2.35 10.31
CA LYS A 86 2.06 3.25 10.71
C LYS A 86 3.16 3.30 9.66
N GLU A 87 3.59 2.15 9.14
CA GLU A 87 4.60 2.09 8.08
C GLU A 87 4.13 2.84 6.81
N MET A 88 2.85 2.71 6.43
CA MET A 88 2.29 3.46 5.32
C MET A 88 2.51 4.98 5.51
N ILE A 89 2.15 5.51 6.68
CA ILE A 89 2.29 6.92 7.02
C ILE A 89 3.75 7.36 7.03
N ASP A 90 4.62 6.59 7.70
CA ASP A 90 6.05 6.88 7.80
C ASP A 90 6.72 6.93 6.41
N ARG A 91 6.22 6.15 5.44
CA ARG A 91 6.68 6.14 4.05
C ARG A 91 5.95 7.13 3.13
N GLY A 92 5.14 8.03 3.70
CA GLY A 92 4.56 9.18 3.00
C GLY A 92 3.15 8.99 2.46
N PHE A 93 2.41 7.96 2.88
CA PHE A 93 1.00 7.80 2.57
C PHE A 93 0.18 8.98 3.10
N ARG A 94 -0.59 9.63 2.23
CA ARG A 94 -1.38 10.81 2.60
C ARG A 94 -2.78 10.43 3.09
N ARG A 95 -3.05 10.70 4.36
CA ARG A 95 -4.38 10.49 5.00
C ARG A 95 -5.51 11.30 4.36
N ALA A 96 -5.18 12.38 3.65
CA ALA A 96 -6.15 13.15 2.86
C ALA A 96 -6.79 12.33 1.72
N LEU A 97 -6.18 11.20 1.34
CA LEU A 97 -6.76 10.24 0.39
C LEU A 97 -7.73 9.31 1.12
N VAL A 98 -8.83 9.89 1.59
CA VAL A 98 -9.89 9.21 2.34
C VAL A 98 -10.33 7.89 1.70
N PRO A 99 -10.48 7.76 0.37
CA PRO A 99 -10.89 6.48 -0.24
C PRO A 99 -9.88 5.35 -0.05
N LEU A 100 -8.57 5.63 -0.12
CA LEU A 100 -7.53 4.61 0.07
C LEU A 100 -7.40 4.21 1.55
N GLU A 101 -7.47 5.20 2.45
CA GLU A 101 -7.47 4.90 3.90
C GLU A 101 -8.72 4.10 4.29
N SER A 102 -9.89 4.48 3.79
CA SER A 102 -11.15 3.78 4.03
C SER A 102 -11.09 2.33 3.53
N TYR A 103 -10.54 2.12 2.33
CA TYR A 103 -10.35 0.78 1.78
C TYR A 103 -9.44 -0.09 2.67
N PHE A 104 -8.28 0.43 3.11
CA PHE A 104 -7.41 -0.29 4.04
C PHE A 104 -8.17 -0.69 5.31
N ARG A 105 -8.87 0.26 5.93
CA ARG A 105 -9.63 0.04 7.17
C ARG A 105 -10.70 -1.04 6.99
N SER A 106 -11.46 -0.97 5.90
CA SER A 106 -12.49 -1.95 5.56
C SER A 106 -11.90 -3.35 5.41
N ARG A 107 -10.82 -3.47 4.64
CA ARG A 107 -10.19 -4.75 4.32
C ARG A 107 -9.47 -5.41 5.49
N THR A 108 -8.88 -4.62 6.39
CA THR A 108 -8.11 -5.15 7.53
C THR A 108 -8.85 -5.07 8.87
N GLY A 109 -10.07 -4.53 8.90
CA GLY A 109 -10.80 -4.23 10.14
C GLY A 109 -10.15 -3.16 11.03
N PHE A 110 -9.22 -2.36 10.49
CA PHE A 110 -8.48 -1.37 11.29
C PHE A 110 -9.38 -0.17 11.66
N LYS A 111 -9.57 0.05 12.96
CA LYS A 111 -10.44 1.13 13.48
C LYS A 111 -9.77 2.50 13.55
N GLY A 112 -8.53 2.63 13.05
CA GLY A 112 -7.76 3.87 13.08
C GLY A 112 -6.77 3.93 14.24
N MET A 113 -5.87 4.91 14.16
CA MET A 113 -4.86 5.13 15.17
C MET A 113 -5.53 5.81 16.37
N GLN A 114 -5.82 5.04 17.43
CA GLN A 114 -6.25 5.64 18.70
C GLN A 114 -5.22 6.71 19.14
N PRO A 115 -5.67 7.83 19.73
CA PRO A 115 -4.75 8.76 20.40
C PRO A 115 -3.85 7.95 21.33
N ALA A 116 -2.55 8.28 21.38
CA ALA A 116 -1.66 7.69 22.35
C ALA A 116 -2.32 7.88 23.73
N ALA A 117 -2.60 6.77 24.43
CA ALA A 117 -3.17 6.82 25.77
C ALA A 117 -2.32 7.77 26.61
N SER A 118 -2.97 8.76 27.23
CA SER A 118 -2.31 9.63 28.19
C SER A 118 -1.65 8.74 29.25
N VAL A 119 -0.32 8.78 29.30
CA VAL A 119 0.45 8.14 30.37
C VAL A 119 0.01 8.84 31.65
N GLN A 120 -0.94 8.23 32.37
CA GLN A 120 -1.30 8.64 33.71
C GLN A 120 -0.05 8.46 34.56
N LYS A 121 0.65 9.56 34.85
CA LYS A 121 1.65 9.60 35.92
C LYS A 121 0.91 9.26 37.22
N LYS A 122 0.97 8.01 37.66
CA LYS A 122 0.66 7.65 39.04
C LYS A 122 1.64 8.42 39.93
N ALA A 123 1.18 9.54 40.47
CA ALA A 123 1.87 10.23 41.55
C ALA A 123 1.91 9.27 42.75
N ARG A 124 3.06 8.64 42.98
CA ARG A 124 3.38 8.12 44.31
C ARG A 124 3.55 9.33 45.22
N ARG A 125 2.64 9.52 46.17
CA ARG A 125 2.93 10.24 47.40
C ARG A 125 2.69 9.28 48.56
N GLN A 126 3.80 9.02 49.24
CA GLN A 126 3.85 8.56 50.63
C GLN A 126 3.27 9.64 51.54
#